data_AF-F9CVS7-F1
#
_entry.id   AF-F9CVS7-F1
#
_cell.length_a   1.000
_cell.length_b   1.000
_cell.length_c   1.000
_cell.angle_alpha   90.00
_cell.angle_beta   90.00
_cell.angle_gamma   90.00
#
_symmetry.space_group_name_H-M   'P 1'
#
loop_
_entity.id
_entity.type
_entity.pdbx_description
1 polymer ?
#
loop_
_entity_poly.entity_id
_entity_poly.type
_entity_poly.pdbx_seq_one_letter_code
_entity_poly.pdbx_strand_id
1 'polypeptide(L)' 'MIEGLDPKLNNLEIVAKELKNKYACGGTAKDGYIFLQGDHRDTIKETLIHLGFPEASIELH' A
#
# COMPACT_ATOMS: atom_id res chain seq x y z
N MET A 1 7.00 1.75 -4.23
CA MET A 1 6.75 2.79 -3.22
C MET A 1 5.30 3.22 -3.38
N ILE A 2 4.60 3.42 -2.28
CA ILE A 2 3.18 3.82 -2.31
C ILE A 2 3.10 5.17 -1.60
N GLU A 3 2.56 6.16 -2.28
CA GLU A 3 2.43 7.55 -1.82
C GLU A 3 1.00 8.07 -2.08
N GLY A 4 0.66 9.25 -1.57
CA GLY A 4 -0.68 9.81 -1.70
C GLY A 4 -1.74 9.18 -0.80
N LEU A 5 -1.32 8.35 0.16
CA LEU A 5 -2.19 7.79 1.18
C LEU A 5 -2.35 8.80 2.33
N ASP A 6 -3.57 9.26 2.56
CA ASP A 6 -3.85 10.22 3.63
C ASP A 6 -3.67 9.56 5.01
N PRO A 7 -2.67 9.96 5.83
CA PRO A 7 -2.41 9.32 7.12
C PRO A 7 -3.58 9.45 8.12
N LYS A 8 -4.48 10.41 7.89
CA LYS A 8 -5.63 10.68 8.75
C LYS A 8 -6.89 9.91 8.35
N LEU A 9 -7.06 9.61 7.07
CA LEU A 9 -8.21 8.86 6.55
C LEU A 9 -7.91 7.37 6.48
N ASN A 10 -6.66 7.03 6.17
CA ASN A 10 -6.22 5.66 5.98
C ASN A 10 -5.09 5.41 6.98
N ASN A 11 -5.32 4.45 7.88
CA ASN A 11 -4.29 4.03 8.82
C ASN A 11 -3.14 3.36 8.03
N LEU A 12 -2.15 4.16 7.63
CA LEU A 12 -0.95 3.74 6.90
C LEU A 12 -0.28 2.53 7.54
N GLU A 13 -0.27 2.48 8.88
CA GLU A 13 0.29 1.34 9.63
C GLU A 13 -0.50 0.05 9.40
N ILE A 14 -1.83 0.13 9.32
CA ILE A 14 -2.69 -1.02 9.03
C ILE A 14 -2.48 -1.47 7.58
N VAL A 15 -2.52 -0.53 6.63
CA VAL A 15 -2.29 -0.83 5.20
C VAL A 15 -0.92 -1.48 5.01
N ALA A 16 0.14 -0.91 5.60
CA ALA A 16 1.48 -1.46 5.53
C ALA A 16 1.57 -2.85 6.18
N LYS A 17 0.86 -3.08 7.30
CA LYS A 17 0.82 -4.40 7.95
C LYS A 17 0.13 -5.44 7.08
N GLU A 18 -0.99 -5.10 6.47
CA GLU A 18 -1.74 -5.98 5.56
C GLU A 18 -0.90 -6.32 4.32
N LEU A 19 -0.25 -5.32 3.71
CA LEU A 19 0.64 -5.54 2.57
C LEU A 19 1.82 -6.44 2.94
N LYS A 20 2.48 -6.20 4.08
CA LYS A 20 3.56 -7.08 4.57
C LYS A 20 3.11 -8.51 4.79
N ASN A 21 1.90 -8.71 5.34
CA ASN A 21 1.33 -10.04 5.56
C ASN A 21 1.02 -10.73 4.23
N LYS A 22 0.39 -10.01 3.30
CA LYS A 22 0.01 -10.50 1.97
C LYS A 22 1.22 -10.91 1.12
N TYR A 23 2.26 -10.07 1.12
CA TYR A 23 3.45 -10.28 0.28
C TYR A 23 4.56 -11.05 0.98
N ALA A 24 4.43 -11.35 2.28
CA ALA A 24 5.47 -11.92 3.10
C ALA A 24 6.82 -11.16 2.97
N CYS A 25 6.74 -9.86 2.72
CA CYS A 25 7.89 -8.99 2.48
C CYS A 25 8.07 -7.97 3.60
N GLY A 26 9.32 -7.52 3.77
CA GLY A 26 9.62 -6.39 4.61
C GLY A 26 9.05 -5.09 4.04
N GLY A 27 8.69 -4.16 4.92
CA GLY A 27 8.19 -2.85 4.52
C GLY A 27 8.07 -1.90 5.69
N THR A 28 8.03 -0.61 5.41
CA THR A 28 7.90 0.44 6.42
C THR A 28 6.94 1.52 5.95
N ALA A 29 6.14 2.05 6.87
CA ALA A 29 5.33 3.25 6.64
C ALA A 29 6.01 4.41 7.36
N LYS A 30 6.33 5.48 6.64
CA LYS A 30 6.98 6.67 7.20
C LYS A 30 6.55 7.90 6.41
N ASP A 31 6.37 9.05 7.06
CA ASP A 31 6.17 10.35 6.40
C ASP A 31 5.05 10.36 5.32
N GLY A 32 3.98 9.59 5.51
CA GLY A 32 2.86 9.55 4.56
C GLY A 32 3.03 8.58 3.38
N TYR A 33 4.10 7.78 3.36
CA TYR A 33 4.36 6.80 2.31
C TYR A 33 4.67 5.41 2.88
N ILE A 34 4.41 4.38 2.08
CA ILE A 34 4.69 2.98 2.38
C ILE A 34 5.76 2.46 1.42
N PHE A 35 6.86 1.98 1.98
CA PHE A 35 7.88 1.22 1.28
C PHE A 35 7.63 -0.27 1.48
N LEU A 36 7.61 -1.02 0.39
CA LEU A 36 7.63 -2.48 0.39
C LEU A 36 8.88 -2.96 -0.35
N GLN A 37 9.46 -4.05 0.12
CA GLN A 37 10.54 -4.75 -0.58
C GLN A 37 9.96 -5.68 -1.64
N GLY A 38 10.61 -5.77 -2.80
CA GLY A 38 10.16 -6.57 -3.93
C GLY A 38 9.36 -5.76 -4.96
N ASP A 39 9.15 -6.35 -6.13
CA ASP A 39 8.26 -5.81 -7.15
C ASP A 39 6.93 -6.56 -7.11
N HIS A 40 5.88 -5.87 -6.67
CA HIS A 40 4.53 -6.40 -6.50
C HIS A 40 3.49 -5.52 -7.20
N ARG A 41 3.90 -4.79 -8.24
CA ARG A 41 3.06 -3.76 -8.90
C ARG A 41 1.76 -4.35 -9.47
N ASP A 42 1.83 -5.56 -10.02
CA ASP A 42 0.67 -6.27 -10.57
C ASP A 42 -0.40 -6.57 -9.51
N THR A 43 0.03 -7.03 -8.34
CA THR A 43 -0.87 -7.52 -7.29
C THR A 43 -1.24 -6.42 -6.28
N ILE A 44 -0.41 -5.37 -6.15
CA ILE A 44 -0.64 -4.31 -5.15
C ILE A 44 -1.89 -3.53 -5.46
N LYS A 45 -2.20 -3.35 -6.73
CA LYS A 45 -3.44 -2.71 -7.19
C LYS A 45 -4.67 -3.44 -6.68
N GLU A 46 -4.77 -4.76 -6.92
CA GLU A 46 -5.86 -5.58 -6.39
C GLU A 46 -5.95 -5.52 -4.86
N THR A 47 -4.79 -5.54 -4.18
CA THR A 47 -4.75 -5.51 -2.71
C THR A 47 -5.27 -4.18 -2.17
N LEU A 48 -4.88 -3.06 -2.79
CA LEU A 48 -5.40 -1.73 -2.43
C LEU A 48 -6.91 -1.64 -2.72
N ILE A 49 -7.37 -2.18 -3.84
CA ILE A 49 -8.82 -2.24 -4.14
C ILE A 49 -9.58 -3.02 -3.06
N HIS A 50 -9.06 -4.17 -2.63
CA HIS A 50 -9.64 -4.97 -1.54
C HIS A 50 -9.63 -4.25 -0.19
N LEU A 51 -8.65 -3.37 0.04
CA LEU A 51 -8.58 -2.53 1.24
C LEU A 51 -9.55 -1.33 1.21
N GLY A 52 -10.31 -1.16 0.11
CA GLY A 52 -11.31 -0.12 -0.05
C GLY A 52 -10.82 1.12 -0.79
N PHE A 53 -9.63 1.07 -1.41
CA PHE A 53 -9.16 2.14 -2.28
C PHE A 53 -9.81 2.04 -3.67
N PRO A 54 -10.34 3.13 -4.23
CA PRO A 54 -10.90 3.10 -5.57
C PRO A 54 -9.80 2.87 -6.61
N GLU A 55 -10.04 1.95 -7.54
CA GLU A 55 -9.10 1.65 -8.63
C GLU A 55 -8.66 2.91 -9.39
N ALA A 56 -9.60 3.82 -9.63
CA ALA A 56 -9.35 5.06 -10.35
C ALA A 56 -8.36 6.02 -9.65
N SER A 57 -8.10 5.84 -8.35
CA SER A 57 -7.11 6.62 -7.60
C SER A 57 -5.76 5.92 -7.47
N ILE A 58 -5.59 4.74 -8.06
CA ILE A 58 -4.34 3.97 -8.00
C ILE A 58 -3.63 4.09 -9.35
N GLU A 59 -2.50 4.79 -9.35
CA GLU A 59 -1.62 4.91 -10.51
C GLU A 59 -0.34 4.10 -10.27
N LEU A 60 0.05 3.28 -11.26
CA LEU A 60 1.26 2.46 -11.22
C LEU A 60 2.26 3.01 -12.24
N HIS A 61 3.47 3.34 -11.78
CA HIS A 61 4.62 3.76 -12.58
C HIS A 61 5.78 2.79 -12.44
#